data_AF-A0A5R2N2S0-F1
#
_entry.id   AF-A0A5R2N2S0-F1
#
_cell.length_a   1.000
_cell.length_b   1.000
_cell.length_c   1.000
_cell.angle_alpha   90.00
_cell.angle_beta   90.00
_cell.angle_gamma   90.00
#
_symmetry.space_group_name_H-M   'P 1'
#
loop_
_entity.id
_entity.type
_entity.pdbx_description
1 polymer ?
#
loop_
_entity_poly.entity_id
_entity_poly.type
_entity_poly.pdbx_seq_one_letter_code
_entity_poly.pdbx_strand_id
1 'polypeptide(L)'
;APDITNNAQSGIGKWSQEDVVAYLKTGVNAHSIASGPMAEAIENSTSKMTDPDLKAVAVYLKNLGSDTGSAQAPKPDEARMVAGEAIYRDNCSACHGGDGAGAGALFPTLVGNSIVAQGNPETLARVVLAGSQAVHTTGAPTTPSMPSLAWRLKD
;
A
#
# COMPACT_ATOMS: atom_id res chain seq x y z
N ALA A 1 2.48 -7.74 8.15
CA ALA A 1 1.24 -7.26 7.51
C ALA A 1 1.04 -5.81 7.93
N PRO A 2 0.54 -4.93 7.05
CA PRO A 2 0.30 -3.55 7.40
C PRO A 2 -0.73 -3.43 8.55
N ASP A 3 -0.60 -2.37 9.34
CA ASP A 3 -1.53 -2.02 10.40
C ASP A 3 -2.93 -1.73 9.81
N ILE A 4 -3.96 -2.40 10.34
CA ILE A 4 -5.36 -2.28 9.87
C ILE A 4 -6.22 -1.44 10.82
N THR A 5 -5.61 -0.83 11.84
CA THR A 5 -6.31 0.03 12.80
C THR A 5 -6.59 1.40 12.19
N ASN A 6 -7.38 2.21 12.90
CA ASN A 6 -7.68 3.59 12.46
C ASN A 6 -6.57 4.59 12.80
N ASN A 7 -5.31 4.13 12.91
CA ASN A 7 -4.17 5.02 12.98
C ASN A 7 -4.02 5.78 11.64
N ALA A 8 -3.92 7.11 11.71
CA ALA A 8 -3.87 7.96 10.52
C ALA A 8 -2.52 7.92 9.79
N GLN A 9 -1.44 7.47 10.45
CA GLN A 9 -0.10 7.43 9.86
C GLN A 9 0.25 6.03 9.35
N SER A 10 0.10 5.02 10.20
CA SER A 10 0.53 3.64 9.90
C SER A 10 -0.59 2.72 9.46
N GLY A 11 -1.85 3.10 9.74
CA GLY A 11 -3.03 2.27 9.54
C GLY A 11 -3.91 2.71 8.37
N ILE A 12 -5.17 2.27 8.39
CA ILE A 12 -6.20 2.64 7.41
C ILE A 12 -7.04 3.85 7.87
N GLY A 13 -6.56 4.61 8.85
CA GLY A 13 -7.29 5.75 9.42
C GLY A 13 -7.72 6.79 8.39
N LYS A 14 -6.87 7.03 7.38
CA LYS A 14 -7.14 7.96 6.25
C LYS A 14 -8.05 7.39 5.17
N TRP A 15 -8.33 6.09 5.18
CA TRP A 15 -9.19 5.45 4.19
C TRP A 15 -10.65 5.67 4.56
N SER A 16 -11.47 6.00 3.56
CA SER A 16 -12.93 6.00 3.70
C SER A 16 -13.48 4.57 3.79
N GLN A 17 -14.75 4.41 4.18
CA GLN A 17 -15.39 3.08 4.12
C GLN A 17 -15.44 2.58 2.67
N GLU A 18 -15.66 3.49 1.74
CA GLU A 18 -15.71 3.24 0.30
C GLU A 18 -14.35 2.75 -0.22
N ASP A 19 -13.24 3.32 0.26
CA ASP A 19 -11.88 2.87 -0.07
C ASP A 19 -11.64 1.43 0.40
N VAL A 20 -12.14 1.07 1.59
CA VAL A 20 -12.03 -0.29 2.13
C VAL A 20 -12.87 -1.25 1.28
N VAL A 21 -14.11 -0.88 0.94
CA VAL A 21 -14.97 -1.68 0.07
C VAL A 21 -14.31 -1.88 -1.29
N ALA A 22 -13.81 -0.81 -1.92
CA ALA A 22 -13.14 -0.88 -3.21
C ALA A 22 -11.94 -1.85 -3.16
N TYR A 23 -11.08 -1.71 -2.15
CA TYR A 23 -9.92 -2.57 -1.97
C TYR A 23 -10.30 -4.04 -1.75
N LEU A 24 -11.28 -4.34 -0.91
CA LEU A 24 -11.70 -5.73 -0.68
C LEU A 24 -12.41 -6.34 -1.90
N LYS A 25 -13.08 -5.51 -2.71
CA LYS A 25 -13.81 -5.96 -3.90
C LYS A 25 -12.89 -6.21 -5.09
N THR A 26 -11.91 -5.34 -5.30
CA THR A 26 -11.09 -5.33 -6.54
C THR A 26 -9.61 -5.57 -6.28
N GLY A 27 -9.16 -5.41 -5.04
CA GLY A 27 -7.76 -5.39 -4.64
C GLY A 27 -7.05 -4.07 -4.85
N VAL A 28 -7.74 -3.02 -5.27
CA VAL A 28 -7.14 -1.72 -5.58
C VAL A 28 -8.04 -0.59 -5.10
N ASN A 29 -7.44 0.44 -4.51
CA ASN A 29 -8.09 1.73 -4.25
C ASN A 29 -7.11 2.89 -4.48
N ALA A 30 -7.48 4.10 -4.06
CA ALA A 30 -6.62 5.28 -4.21
C ALA A 30 -5.32 5.24 -3.38
N HIS A 31 -5.25 4.35 -2.38
CA HIS A 31 -4.17 4.32 -1.39
C HIS A 31 -3.23 3.13 -1.57
N SER A 32 -3.72 1.99 -2.07
CA SER A 32 -2.95 0.75 -2.09
C SER A 32 -3.45 -0.24 -3.14
N ILE A 33 -2.57 -1.18 -3.45
CA ILE A 33 -2.79 -2.32 -4.33
C ILE A 33 -2.45 -3.61 -3.56
N ALA A 34 -3.34 -4.58 -3.61
CA ALA A 34 -3.16 -5.88 -2.99
C ALA A 34 -2.16 -6.72 -3.79
N SER A 35 -1.23 -7.34 -3.08
CA SER A 35 -0.21 -8.23 -3.63
C SER A 35 0.09 -9.37 -2.65
N GLY A 36 0.76 -10.43 -3.12
CA GLY A 36 1.15 -11.57 -2.28
C GLY A 36 -0.06 -12.24 -1.59
N PRO A 37 0.03 -12.61 -0.29
CA PRO A 37 -1.06 -13.29 0.41
C PRO A 37 -2.39 -12.51 0.42
N MET A 38 -2.34 -11.17 0.41
CA MET A 38 -3.56 -10.37 0.34
C MET A 38 -4.20 -10.41 -1.05
N ALA A 39 -3.41 -10.56 -2.11
CA ALA A 39 -3.95 -10.81 -3.44
C ALA A 39 -4.71 -12.13 -3.47
N GLU A 40 -4.15 -13.20 -2.91
CA GLU A 40 -4.81 -14.51 -2.83
C GLU A 40 -6.11 -14.46 -2.02
N ALA A 41 -6.11 -13.73 -0.89
CA ALA A 41 -7.29 -13.56 -0.06
C ALA A 41 -8.41 -12.82 -0.82
N ILE A 42 -8.06 -11.79 -1.60
CA ILE A 42 -9.03 -11.04 -2.39
C ILE A 42 -9.57 -11.87 -3.54
N GLU A 43 -8.68 -12.47 -4.33
CA GLU A 43 -9.05 -13.29 -5.49
C GLU A 43 -9.93 -14.47 -5.10
N ASN A 44 -9.59 -15.14 -3.99
CA ASN A 44 -10.28 -16.37 -3.61
C ASN A 44 -11.48 -16.14 -2.69
N SER A 45 -11.58 -14.98 -2.02
CA SER A 45 -12.63 -14.70 -1.02
C SER A 45 -13.33 -13.36 -1.25
N THR A 46 -12.73 -12.23 -0.85
CA THR A 46 -13.50 -10.98 -0.66
C THR A 46 -14.04 -10.39 -1.97
N SER A 47 -13.37 -10.62 -3.10
CA SER A 47 -13.88 -10.20 -4.42
C SER A 47 -15.18 -10.90 -4.84
N LYS A 48 -15.53 -12.01 -4.19
CA LYS A 48 -16.75 -12.80 -4.44
C LYS A 48 -17.88 -12.45 -3.47
N MET A 49 -17.63 -11.58 -2.49
CA MET A 49 -18.65 -11.14 -1.53
C MET A 49 -19.65 -10.17 -2.17
N THR A 50 -20.82 -10.07 -1.55
CA THR A 50 -21.81 -9.07 -1.95
C THR A 50 -21.43 -7.68 -1.45
N ASP A 51 -21.93 -6.63 -2.12
CA ASP A 51 -21.69 -5.25 -1.68
C ASP A 51 -22.15 -4.97 -0.24
N PRO A 52 -23.31 -5.48 0.24
CA PRO A 52 -23.68 -5.38 1.65
C PRO A 52 -22.67 -6.01 2.61
N ASP A 53 -22.12 -7.19 2.29
CA ASP A 53 -21.14 -7.87 3.15
C ASP A 53 -19.83 -7.08 3.23
N LEU A 54 -19.35 -6.60 2.07
CA LEU A 54 -18.15 -5.76 2.00
C LEU A 54 -18.32 -4.47 2.82
N LYS A 55 -19.49 -3.84 2.76
CA LYS A 55 -19.82 -2.67 3.58
C LYS A 55 -19.82 -3.00 5.07
N ALA A 56 -20.37 -4.15 5.47
CA ALA A 56 -20.36 -4.58 6.86
C ALA A 56 -18.92 -4.78 7.39
N VAL A 57 -18.04 -5.39 6.58
CA VAL A 57 -16.61 -5.51 6.91
C VAL A 57 -15.96 -4.13 7.02
N ALA A 58 -16.23 -3.22 6.08
CA ALA A 58 -15.69 -1.87 6.13
C ALA A 58 -16.13 -1.11 7.39
N VAL A 59 -17.41 -1.18 7.77
CA VAL A 59 -17.93 -0.60 9.02
C VAL A 59 -17.21 -1.18 10.23
N TYR A 60 -17.04 -2.51 10.29
CA TYR A 60 -16.33 -3.16 11.37
C TYR A 60 -14.88 -2.65 11.50
N LEU A 61 -14.13 -2.65 10.40
CA LEU A 61 -12.73 -2.19 10.37
C LEU A 61 -12.62 -0.70 10.75
N LYS A 62 -13.55 0.14 10.30
CA LYS A 62 -13.58 1.57 10.64
C LYS A 62 -14.05 1.85 12.07
N ASN A 63 -14.64 0.88 12.76
CA ASN A 63 -14.98 0.95 14.17
C ASN A 63 -13.88 0.42 15.10
N LEU A 64 -12.79 -0.15 14.56
CA LEU A 64 -11.64 -0.52 15.36
C LEU A 64 -11.00 0.73 15.98
N GLY A 65 -10.45 0.61 17.19
CA GLY A 65 -9.65 1.68 17.77
C GLY A 65 -8.41 2.02 16.92
N SER A 66 -7.77 3.13 17.21
CA SER A 66 -6.42 3.41 16.71
C SER A 66 -5.42 2.85 17.71
N ASP A 67 -4.56 1.93 17.29
CA ASP A 67 -3.47 1.53 18.16
C ASP A 67 -2.40 2.64 18.18
N THR A 68 -1.93 2.96 19.38
CA THR A 68 -0.94 4.03 19.60
C THR A 68 0.50 3.50 19.56
N GLY A 69 0.66 2.18 19.42
CA GLY A 69 1.95 1.49 19.44
C GLY A 69 2.74 1.54 18.12
N SER A 70 2.17 2.09 17.04
CA SER A 70 2.84 2.18 15.74
C SER A 70 3.95 3.22 15.80
N ALA A 71 5.19 2.77 16.06
CA ALA A 71 6.36 3.64 16.04
C ALA A 71 6.43 4.39 14.70
N GLN A 72 6.67 5.69 14.75
CA GLN A 72 6.93 6.49 13.57
C GLN A 72 8.31 6.11 13.00
N ALA A 73 8.44 6.10 11.68
CA ALA A 73 9.76 5.97 11.06
C ALA A 73 10.72 7.04 11.63
N PRO A 74 11.95 6.67 12.02
CA PRO A 74 12.92 7.65 12.51
C PRO A 74 13.19 8.68 11.41
N LYS A 75 13.31 9.95 11.80
CA LYS A 75 13.68 10.99 10.84
C LYS A 75 15.08 10.68 10.29
N PRO A 76 15.25 10.54 8.97
CA PRO A 76 16.56 10.37 8.37
C PRO A 76 17.39 11.65 8.53
N ASP A 77 18.72 11.49 8.63
CA ASP A 77 19.64 12.61 8.52
C ASP A 77 19.70 13.15 7.08
N GLU A 78 20.34 14.32 6.92
CA GLU A 78 20.43 15.01 5.63
C GLU A 78 21.14 14.18 4.56
N ALA A 79 22.22 13.49 4.92
CA ALA A 79 22.97 12.66 3.97
C ALA A 79 22.11 11.50 3.44
N ARG A 80 21.32 10.87 4.31
CA ARG A 80 20.35 9.83 3.94
C ARG A 80 19.23 10.39 3.06
N MET A 81 18.78 11.61 3.30
CA MET A 81 17.77 12.26 2.46
C MET A 81 18.30 12.56 1.06
N VAL A 82 19.52 13.08 0.92
CA VAL A 82 20.16 13.34 -0.38
C VAL A 82 20.34 12.04 -1.16
N ALA A 83 20.83 10.99 -0.52
CA ALA A 83 20.97 9.68 -1.14
C ALA A 83 19.61 9.09 -1.53
N GLY A 84 18.61 9.20 -0.66
CA GLY A 84 17.24 8.74 -0.90
C GLY A 84 16.58 9.45 -2.08
N GLU A 85 16.75 10.77 -2.23
CA GLU A 85 16.24 11.51 -3.38
C GLU A 85 16.86 11.02 -4.69
N ALA A 86 18.18 10.85 -4.73
CA ALA A 86 18.86 10.34 -5.92
C ALA A 86 18.35 8.94 -6.31
N ILE A 87 18.23 8.04 -5.34
CA ILE A 87 17.67 6.69 -5.55
C ILE A 87 16.23 6.79 -6.07
N TYR A 88 15.41 7.65 -5.48
CA TYR A 88 14.01 7.83 -5.86
C TYR A 88 13.86 8.32 -7.31
N ARG A 89 14.65 9.33 -7.69
CA ARG A 89 14.66 9.87 -9.05
C ARG A 89 15.05 8.81 -10.07
N ASP A 90 16.10 8.04 -9.77
CA ASP A 90 16.66 7.02 -10.65
C ASP A 90 15.77 5.79 -10.84
N ASN A 91 14.97 5.41 -9.83
CA ASN A 91 14.33 4.10 -9.79
C ASN A 91 12.80 4.14 -9.64
N CYS A 92 12.23 5.19 -9.05
CA CYS A 92 10.84 5.20 -8.61
C CYS A 92 9.98 6.21 -9.37
N SER A 93 10.55 7.37 -9.69
CA SER A 93 9.81 8.55 -10.16
C SER A 93 9.07 8.35 -11.49
N ALA A 94 9.57 7.46 -12.36
CA ALA A 94 8.95 7.17 -13.65
C ALA A 94 7.55 6.56 -13.52
N CYS A 95 7.28 5.82 -12.44
CA CYS A 95 5.99 5.19 -12.17
C CYS A 95 5.21 5.92 -11.06
N HIS A 96 5.89 6.29 -9.97
CA HIS A 96 5.23 6.92 -8.81
C HIS A 96 5.15 8.45 -8.89
N GLY A 97 5.62 9.06 -9.99
CA GLY A 97 5.65 10.51 -10.16
C GLY A 97 6.86 11.16 -9.50
N GLY A 98 7.24 12.36 -9.92
CA GLY A 98 8.37 13.09 -9.34
C GLY A 98 8.13 13.55 -7.89
N ASP A 99 6.87 13.65 -7.48
CA ASP A 99 6.39 14.06 -6.17
C ASP A 99 5.76 12.89 -5.38
N GLY A 100 5.75 11.67 -5.92
CA GLY A 100 5.13 10.52 -5.30
C GLY A 100 3.61 10.45 -5.44
N ALA A 101 2.97 11.32 -6.22
CA ALA A 101 1.51 11.32 -6.38
C ALA A 101 0.95 10.06 -7.08
N GLY A 102 1.80 9.34 -7.83
CA GLY A 102 1.41 8.17 -8.60
C GLY A 102 0.53 8.51 -9.81
N ALA A 103 -0.11 7.48 -10.37
CA ALA A 103 -1.03 7.58 -11.51
C ALA A 103 -2.27 6.70 -11.26
N GLY A 104 -3.01 7.02 -10.19
CA GLY A 104 -4.25 6.35 -9.83
C GLY A 104 -4.06 4.86 -9.52
N ALA A 105 -4.94 4.02 -10.05
CA ALA A 105 -5.00 2.59 -9.75
C ALA A 105 -3.84 1.76 -10.33
N LEU A 106 -3.04 2.32 -11.25
CA LEU A 106 -1.90 1.61 -11.84
C LEU A 106 -0.62 1.79 -11.03
N PHE A 107 -0.38 3.01 -10.55
CA PHE A 107 0.77 3.36 -9.72
C PHE A 107 0.25 4.11 -8.49
N PRO A 108 0.18 3.45 -7.31
CA PRO A 108 -0.42 4.06 -6.14
C PRO A 108 0.43 5.24 -5.65
N THR A 109 -0.24 6.20 -5.03
CA THR A 109 0.45 7.31 -4.36
C THR A 109 1.32 6.79 -3.23
N LEU A 110 2.52 7.36 -3.12
CA LEU A 110 3.42 7.17 -1.99
C LEU A 110 3.21 8.26 -0.93
N VAL A 111 2.58 9.38 -1.30
CA VAL A 111 2.31 10.50 -0.40
C VAL A 111 1.30 10.06 0.66
N GLY A 112 1.75 10.05 1.91
CA GLY A 112 0.90 9.66 3.04
C GLY A 112 0.52 8.18 3.08
N ASN A 113 1.15 7.35 2.24
CA ASN A 113 0.93 5.91 2.19
C ASN A 113 1.43 5.26 3.48
N SER A 114 0.58 4.45 4.11
CA SER A 114 0.88 3.84 5.40
C SER A 114 2.03 2.83 5.35
N ILE A 115 2.22 2.12 4.23
CA ILE A 115 3.36 1.20 4.04
C ILE A 115 4.68 1.97 4.04
N VAL A 116 4.68 3.19 3.50
CA VAL A 116 5.87 4.07 3.45
C VAL A 116 6.13 4.74 4.80
N ALA A 117 5.07 5.06 5.55
CA ALA A 117 5.15 5.83 6.79
C ALA A 117 5.32 4.97 8.07
N GLN A 118 5.19 3.64 7.97
CA GLN A 118 5.37 2.71 9.09
C GLN A 118 6.79 2.77 9.67
N GLY A 119 6.92 2.64 10.99
CA GLY A 119 8.23 2.67 11.66
C GLY A 119 9.12 1.47 11.39
N ASN A 120 8.55 0.31 11.07
CA ASN A 120 9.31 -0.85 10.61
C ASN A 120 9.34 -0.85 9.07
N PRO A 121 10.51 -0.68 8.44
CA PRO A 121 10.64 -0.62 6.99
C PRO A 121 10.60 -1.99 6.31
N GLU A 122 10.54 -3.12 7.02
CA GLU A 122 10.62 -4.47 6.44
C GLU A 122 9.60 -4.72 5.33
N THR A 123 8.36 -4.25 5.50
CA THR A 123 7.31 -4.40 4.48
C THR A 123 7.67 -3.60 3.23
N LEU A 124 8.11 -2.35 3.39
CA LEU A 124 8.54 -1.49 2.30
C LEU A 124 9.77 -2.06 1.59
N ALA A 125 10.79 -2.48 2.35
CA ALA A 125 12.01 -3.09 1.83
C ALA A 125 11.70 -4.35 1.03
N ARG A 126 10.80 -5.22 1.51
CA ARG A 126 10.37 -6.40 0.77
C ARG A 126 9.69 -6.04 -0.55
N VAL A 127 8.80 -5.04 -0.57
CA VAL A 127 8.14 -4.59 -1.80
C VAL A 127 9.16 -4.03 -2.80
N VAL A 128 10.14 -3.25 -2.34
CA VAL A 128 11.20 -2.68 -3.18
C VAL A 128 12.14 -3.76 -3.73
N LEU A 129 12.60 -4.66 -2.87
CA LEU A 129 13.62 -5.65 -3.23
C LEU A 129 13.01 -6.81 -4.02
N ALA A 130 11.85 -7.34 -3.62
CA ALA A 130 11.22 -8.48 -4.29
C ALA A 130 10.30 -8.05 -5.45
N GLY A 131 9.88 -6.78 -5.50
CA GLY A 131 8.80 -6.34 -6.36
C GLY A 131 7.43 -6.79 -5.83
N SER A 132 6.38 -6.48 -6.59
CA SER A 132 5.01 -6.89 -6.27
C SER A 132 4.17 -6.99 -7.52
N GLN A 133 3.25 -7.95 -7.58
CA GLN A 133 2.25 -8.04 -8.62
C GLN A 133 0.86 -7.86 -8.03
N ALA A 134 0.08 -6.97 -8.65
CA ALA A 134 -1.30 -6.73 -8.26
C ALA A 134 -2.18 -7.96 -8.52
N VAL A 135 -3.22 -8.13 -7.70
CA VAL A 135 -4.24 -9.16 -7.89
C VAL A 135 -5.05 -8.94 -9.17
N HIS A 136 -5.46 -10.03 -9.81
CA HIS A 136 -6.45 -10.01 -10.88
C HIS A 136 -7.85 -10.19 -10.30
N THR A 137 -8.78 -9.28 -10.61
CA THR A 137 -10.20 -9.46 -10.29
C THR A 137 -11.07 -9.04 -11.47
N THR A 138 -12.34 -9.45 -11.50
CA THR A 138 -13.29 -8.98 -12.52
C THR A 138 -13.43 -7.45 -12.51
N GLY A 139 -13.34 -6.81 -11.33
CA GLY A 139 -13.43 -5.36 -11.17
C GLY A 139 -12.15 -4.60 -11.46
N ALA A 140 -10.99 -5.28 -11.46
CA ALA A 140 -9.68 -4.75 -11.81
C ALA A 140 -8.86 -5.83 -12.52
N PRO A 141 -9.09 -6.04 -13.83
CA PRO A 141 -8.47 -7.15 -14.56
C PRO A 141 -7.00 -6.93 -14.88
N THR A 142 -6.54 -5.67 -14.89
CA THR A 142 -5.13 -5.33 -15.08
C THR A 142 -4.35 -5.68 -13.82
N THR A 143 -3.17 -6.29 -14.00
CA THR A 143 -2.26 -6.66 -12.91
C THR A 143 -0.96 -5.85 -12.96
N PRO A 144 -0.96 -4.55 -12.58
CA PRO A 144 0.26 -3.76 -12.50
C PRO A 144 1.34 -4.47 -11.69
N SER A 145 2.56 -4.39 -12.17
CA SER A 145 3.72 -4.97 -11.51
C SER A 145 4.71 -3.87 -11.13
N MET A 146 5.17 -3.93 -9.89
CA MET A 146 6.34 -3.20 -9.42
C MET A 146 7.54 -4.14 -9.59
N PRO A 147 8.56 -3.77 -10.39
CA PRO A 147 9.70 -4.64 -10.64
C PRO A 147 10.55 -4.83 -9.37
N SER A 148 11.22 -5.96 -9.27
CA SER A 148 12.25 -6.19 -8.26
C SER A 148 13.44 -5.26 -8.49
N LEU A 149 13.90 -4.61 -7.43
CA LEU A 149 15.12 -3.80 -7.43
C LEU A 149 16.31 -4.45 -6.69
N ALA A 150 16.19 -5.72 -6.26
CA ALA A 150 17.27 -6.43 -5.56
C ALA A 150 18.56 -6.60 -6.38
N TRP A 151 18.51 -6.42 -7.70
CA TRP A 151 19.69 -6.41 -8.56
C TRP A 151 20.50 -5.10 -8.47
N ARG A 152 19.91 -4.01 -7.96
CA ARG A 152 20.53 -2.67 -7.87
C ARG A 152 20.59 -2.14 -6.43
N LEU A 153 19.63 -2.51 -5.59
CA LEU A 153 19.49 -2.06 -4.21
C LEU A 153 19.70 -3.23 -3.24
N LYS A 154 20.12 -2.90 -2.02
CA LYS A 154 20.29 -3.84 -0.89
C LYS A 154 19.52 -3.32 0.32
N ASP A 155 19.29 -4.20 1.28
CA ASP A 155 18.64 -3.89 2.55
C ASP A 155 19.47 -2.95 3.45
#